data_AF-A0A536IVQ3-F1
#
_entry.id   AF-A0A536IVQ3-F1
#
_cell.length_a   1.000
_cell.length_b   1.000
_cell.length_c   1.000
_cell.angle_alpha   90.00
_cell.angle_beta   90.00
_cell.angle_gamma   90.00
#
_symmetry.space_group_name_H-M   'P 1'
#
loop_
_entity.id
_entity.type
_entity.pdbx_description
1 polymer ?
#
loop_
_entity_poly.entity_id
_entity_poly.type
_entity_poly.pdbx_seq_one_letter_code
_entity_poly.pdbx_strand_id
1 'polypeptide(L)'
;MSLGSYLSDSVPKKGLQDVVDAFTSANGGTTVKVNTVDHGTFQNQINSYLQGTPEDAFTWFSGHRMRFFAKKGLAQPIDDVWNDVKGNFTEGFAASVKGDDGHVYAVPTSYYPWAIFYRKDVFAAGNYKIPTNWDDFKALCAQMKKDNLTPIAFADKDGWPAMGTFDILNLRMNGYDFHVGLCGGQQKWTDPKVANVFKKWAEITPYYSPAFAGLTWQEAAQQLLHKKAG
;
A
#
# COMPACT_ATOMS: atom_id res chain seq x y z
N MET A 1 5.49 25.43 -12.19
CA MET A 1 5.38 23.97 -12.25
C MET A 1 4.21 23.51 -11.41
N SER A 2 3.74 22.30 -11.64
CA SER A 2 2.54 21.73 -11.03
C SER A 2 2.79 20.29 -10.57
N LEU A 3 2.13 19.88 -9.49
CA LEU A 3 2.27 18.56 -8.89
C LEU A 3 0.90 17.98 -8.52
N GLY A 4 0.52 16.86 -9.14
CA GLY A 4 -0.63 16.07 -8.75
C GLY A 4 -0.31 15.17 -7.56
N SER A 5 -1.14 15.15 -6.52
CA SER A 5 -0.85 14.41 -5.31
C SER A 5 -2.05 13.64 -4.78
N TYR A 6 -1.83 12.36 -4.44
CA TYR A 6 -2.79 11.54 -3.71
C TYR A 6 -2.66 11.66 -2.18
N LEU A 7 -1.65 12.40 -1.69
CA LEU A 7 -1.34 12.51 -0.27
C LEU A 7 -2.34 13.46 0.42
N SER A 8 -3.54 12.95 0.68
CA SER A 8 -4.67 13.75 1.18
C SER A 8 -4.76 13.83 2.70
N ASP A 9 -4.19 12.86 3.42
CA ASP A 9 -4.18 12.86 4.89
C ASP A 9 -3.30 13.98 5.44
N SER A 10 -3.65 14.53 6.61
CA SER A 10 -3.04 15.75 7.16
C SER A 10 -1.52 15.69 7.29
N VAL A 11 -0.98 14.57 7.80
CA VAL A 11 0.45 14.36 8.01
C VAL A 11 1.22 14.27 6.69
N PRO A 12 0.90 13.34 5.76
CA PRO A 12 1.63 13.25 4.50
C PRO A 12 1.42 14.49 3.61
N LYS A 13 0.24 15.13 3.65
CA LYS A 13 0.01 16.39 2.95
C LYS A 13 0.95 17.50 3.43
N LYS A 14 1.11 17.63 4.76
CA LYS A 14 2.07 18.58 5.34
C LYS A 14 3.50 18.24 4.94
N GLY A 15 3.90 16.97 5.02
CA GLY A 15 5.24 16.55 4.63
C GLY A 15 5.56 16.87 3.17
N LEU A 16 4.59 16.71 2.26
CA LEU A 16 4.77 17.13 0.87
C LEU A 16 4.93 18.65 0.73
N GLN A 17 4.15 19.43 1.48
CA GLN A 17 4.26 20.88 1.47
C GLN A 17 5.65 21.34 1.96
N ASP A 18 6.17 20.73 3.02
CA ASP A 18 7.50 21.06 3.55
C ASP A 18 8.60 20.80 2.49
N VAL A 19 8.46 19.75 1.67
CA VAL A 19 9.36 19.47 0.53
C VAL A 19 9.23 20.53 -0.57
N VAL A 20 8.00 20.94 -0.90
CA VAL A 20 7.74 22.00 -1.90
C VAL A 20 8.32 23.33 -1.45
N ASP A 21 8.20 23.68 -0.17
CA ASP A 21 8.72 24.92 0.39
C ASP A 21 10.26 24.93 0.39
N ALA A 22 10.88 23.79 0.71
CA ALA A 22 12.33 23.61 0.61
C ALA A 22 12.82 23.74 -0.85
N PHE A 23 12.12 23.12 -1.81
CA PHE A 23 12.42 23.28 -3.24
C PHE A 23 12.30 24.74 -3.68
N THR A 24 11.21 25.41 -3.32
CA THR A 24 10.96 26.82 -3.66
C THR A 24 12.09 27.71 -3.14
N SER A 25 12.50 27.49 -1.89
CA SER A 25 13.58 28.24 -1.24
C SER A 25 14.94 27.99 -1.90
N ALA A 26 15.25 26.75 -2.27
CA ALA A 26 16.50 26.38 -2.93
C ALA A 26 16.59 26.83 -4.39
N ASN A 27 15.46 27.11 -5.05
CA ASN A 27 15.38 27.39 -6.49
C ASN A 27 14.84 28.80 -6.79
N GLY A 28 15.31 29.80 -6.04
CA GLY A 28 15.07 31.21 -6.35
C GLY A 28 13.59 31.64 -6.31
N GLY A 29 12.76 30.96 -5.51
CA GLY A 29 11.34 31.27 -5.39
C GLY A 29 10.46 30.63 -6.48
N THR A 30 10.94 29.60 -7.16
CA THR A 30 10.15 28.87 -8.17
C THR A 30 8.88 28.28 -7.54
N THR A 31 7.71 28.71 -8.01
CA THR A 31 6.41 28.25 -7.48
C THR A 31 6.00 26.88 -8.01
N VAL A 32 5.60 26.00 -7.08
CA VAL A 32 4.97 24.70 -7.36
C VAL A 32 3.50 24.73 -6.95
N LYS A 33 2.58 24.52 -7.91
CA LYS A 33 1.15 24.38 -7.61
C LYS A 33 0.84 22.92 -7.31
N VAL A 34 0.53 22.60 -6.06
CA VAL A 34 0.11 21.25 -5.65
C VAL A 34 -1.40 21.10 -5.79
N ASN A 35 -1.84 20.09 -6.55
CA ASN A 35 -3.24 19.68 -6.66
C ASN A 35 -3.43 18.36 -5.91
N THR A 36 -4.02 18.44 -4.71
CA THR A 36 -4.26 17.25 -3.87
C THR A 36 -5.67 16.71 -4.08
N VAL A 37 -5.76 15.44 -4.43
CA VAL A 37 -7.00 14.67 -4.54
C VAL A 37 -7.00 13.59 -3.47
N ASP A 38 -8.19 13.22 -2.98
CA ASP A 38 -8.35 12.08 -2.08
C ASP A 38 -7.65 10.82 -2.63
N HIS A 39 -6.94 10.09 -1.75
CA HIS A 39 -6.13 8.94 -2.10
C HIS A 39 -6.86 7.89 -2.96
N GLY A 40 -8.07 7.49 -2.55
CA GLY A 40 -8.87 6.50 -3.29
C GLY A 40 -9.38 7.07 -4.61
N THR A 41 -9.83 8.32 -4.59
CA THR A 41 -10.33 9.03 -5.78
C THR A 41 -9.24 9.18 -6.85
N PHE A 42 -8.02 9.58 -6.46
CA PHE A 42 -6.90 9.72 -7.38
C PHE A 42 -6.55 8.39 -8.07
N GLN A 43 -6.52 7.29 -7.31
CA GLN A 43 -6.25 5.96 -7.87
C GLN A 43 -7.31 5.47 -8.87
N ASN A 44 -8.58 5.79 -8.59
CA ASN A 44 -9.69 5.45 -9.47
C ASN A 44 -9.67 6.27 -10.77
N GLN A 45 -9.23 7.52 -10.69
CA GLN A 45 -9.24 8.46 -11.82
C GLN A 45 -7.91 8.54 -12.59
N ILE A 46 -6.83 7.93 -12.10
CA ILE A 46 -5.47 8.06 -12.67
C ILE A 46 -5.41 7.82 -14.19
N ASN A 47 -6.19 6.89 -14.74
CA ASN A 47 -6.17 6.62 -16.18
C ASN A 47 -6.69 7.83 -16.98
N SER A 48 -7.78 8.46 -16.52
CA SER A 48 -8.34 9.65 -17.15
C SER A 48 -7.46 10.87 -16.89
N TYR A 49 -6.87 10.96 -15.68
CA TYR A 49 -5.93 12.00 -15.31
C TYR A 49 -4.71 12.03 -16.25
N LEU A 50 -4.04 10.89 -16.44
CA LEU A 50 -2.84 10.79 -17.28
C LEU A 50 -3.11 11.00 -18.77
N GLN A 51 -4.32 10.70 -19.25
CA GLN A 51 -4.72 10.90 -20.65
C GLN A 51 -5.29 12.31 -20.92
N GLY A 52 -5.61 13.06 -19.86
CA GLY A 52 -6.12 14.42 -19.96
C GLY A 52 -4.99 15.44 -19.93
N THR A 53 -5.04 16.32 -18.93
CA THR A 53 -4.01 17.34 -18.69
C THR A 53 -3.42 17.12 -17.30
N PRO A 54 -2.58 16.08 -17.11
CA PRO A 54 -1.96 15.85 -15.80
C PRO A 54 -1.03 17.01 -15.45
N GLU A 55 -0.72 17.15 -14.17
CA GLU A 55 0.33 18.06 -13.72
C GLU A 55 1.72 17.59 -14.20
N ASP A 56 2.71 18.51 -14.16
CA ASP A 56 4.07 18.27 -14.67
C ASP A 56 4.76 17.06 -13.99
N ALA A 57 4.45 16.85 -12.72
CA ALA A 57 4.81 15.66 -11.95
C ALA A 57 3.61 15.18 -11.15
N PHE A 58 3.63 13.92 -10.73
CA PHE A 58 2.57 13.35 -9.90
C PHE A 58 3.07 12.28 -8.95
N THR A 59 2.42 12.12 -7.80
CA THR A 59 2.71 11.03 -6.87
C THR A 59 2.05 9.75 -7.37
N TRP A 60 2.79 8.65 -7.45
CA TRP A 60 2.23 7.34 -7.80
C TRP A 60 2.97 6.18 -7.14
N PHE A 61 2.38 4.99 -7.22
CA PHE A 61 2.96 3.75 -6.72
C PHE A 61 3.86 3.08 -7.76
N SER A 62 5.05 2.64 -7.33
CA SER A 62 5.91 1.77 -8.12
C SER A 62 5.22 0.44 -8.48
N GLY A 63 5.71 -0.28 -9.49
CA GLY A 63 5.19 -1.60 -9.84
C GLY A 63 4.35 -1.65 -11.12
N HIS A 64 3.39 -2.57 -11.20
CA HIS A 64 2.75 -2.94 -12.48
C HIS A 64 2.05 -1.76 -13.18
N ARG A 65 1.25 -0.96 -12.48
CA ARG A 65 0.55 0.18 -13.10
C ARG A 65 1.52 1.26 -13.59
N MET A 66 2.61 1.52 -12.86
CA MET A 66 3.67 2.41 -13.32
C MET A 66 4.29 1.91 -14.63
N ARG A 67 4.65 0.62 -14.71
CA ARG A 67 5.17 0.00 -15.94
C ARG A 67 4.15 0.04 -17.09
N PHE A 68 2.87 -0.15 -16.79
CA PHE A 68 1.80 0.02 -17.76
C PHE A 68 1.72 1.46 -18.30
N PHE A 69 1.81 2.47 -17.44
CA PHE A 69 1.81 3.88 -17.85
C PHE A 69 3.04 4.23 -18.69
N ALA A 70 4.23 3.77 -18.28
CA ALA A 70 5.47 3.88 -19.04
C ALA A 70 5.33 3.28 -20.45
N LYS A 71 4.86 2.03 -20.54
CA LYS A 71 4.62 1.33 -21.82
C LYS A 71 3.60 2.05 -22.72
N LYS A 72 2.65 2.76 -22.13
CA LYS A 72 1.64 3.56 -22.86
C LYS A 72 2.12 4.97 -23.23
N GLY A 73 3.34 5.36 -22.83
CA GLY A 73 3.86 6.72 -23.04
C GLY A 73 3.16 7.79 -22.19
N LEU A 74 2.49 7.37 -21.10
CA LEU A 74 1.78 8.25 -20.18
C LEU A 74 2.69 8.81 -19.06
N ALA A 75 3.94 8.36 -19.01
CA ALA A 75 5.00 8.89 -18.16
C ALA A 75 6.28 8.95 -18.99
N GLN A 76 7.09 9.99 -18.77
CA GLN A 76 8.38 10.15 -19.45
C GLN A 76 9.48 9.44 -18.65
N PRO A 77 10.49 8.85 -19.32
CA PRO A 77 11.68 8.36 -18.63
C PRO A 77 12.45 9.55 -18.02
N ILE A 78 13.09 9.30 -16.87
CA ILE A 78 13.82 10.30 -16.08
C ILE A 78 15.25 9.80 -15.76
N ASP A 79 15.89 9.13 -16.73
CA ASP A 79 17.21 8.51 -16.50
C ASP A 79 18.30 9.53 -16.16
N ASP A 80 18.20 10.74 -16.70
CA ASP A 80 19.06 11.88 -16.38
C ASP A 80 18.95 12.25 -14.90
N VAL A 81 17.73 12.49 -14.41
CA VAL A 81 17.44 12.75 -12.99
C VAL A 81 17.88 11.57 -12.13
N TRP A 82 17.61 10.34 -12.57
CA TRP A 82 17.97 9.13 -11.83
C TRP A 82 19.48 8.98 -11.67
N ASN A 83 20.27 9.31 -12.69
CA ASN A 83 21.72 9.20 -12.64
C ASN A 83 22.34 10.06 -11.52
N ASP A 84 21.74 11.20 -11.22
CA ASP A 84 22.20 12.10 -10.16
C ASP A 84 21.84 11.60 -8.76
N VAL A 85 20.73 10.85 -8.61
CA VAL A 85 20.20 10.46 -7.29
C VAL A 85 20.33 8.98 -6.96
N LYS A 86 20.64 8.11 -7.93
CA LYS A 86 20.63 6.64 -7.76
C LYS A 86 21.51 6.13 -6.62
N GLY A 87 22.58 6.84 -6.28
CA GLY A 87 23.47 6.51 -5.17
C GLY A 87 22.78 6.53 -3.80
N ASN A 88 21.61 7.16 -3.69
CA ASN A 88 20.82 7.25 -2.46
C ASN A 88 19.86 6.05 -2.28
N PHE A 89 19.80 5.13 -3.24
CA PHE A 89 18.80 4.06 -3.27
C PHE A 89 19.43 2.67 -3.35
N THR A 90 18.78 1.69 -2.70
CA THR A 90 19.15 0.28 -2.83
C THR A 90 18.76 -0.27 -4.20
N GLU A 91 19.33 -1.40 -4.59
CA GLU A 91 18.97 -2.10 -5.83
C GLU A 91 17.47 -2.46 -5.88
N GLY A 92 16.85 -2.79 -4.74
CA GLY A 92 15.43 -3.08 -4.66
C GLY A 92 14.56 -1.86 -5.01
N PHE A 93 14.92 -0.67 -4.52
CA PHE A 93 14.24 0.57 -4.88
C PHE A 93 14.50 0.97 -6.33
N ALA A 94 15.73 0.78 -6.82
CA ALA A 94 16.06 1.02 -8.23
C ALA A 94 15.23 0.11 -9.16
N ALA A 95 15.03 -1.15 -8.79
CA ALA A 95 14.26 -2.11 -9.57
C ALA A 95 12.74 -1.79 -9.56
N SER A 96 12.20 -1.25 -8.47
CA SER A 96 10.75 -1.00 -8.36
C SER A 96 10.26 0.11 -9.29
N VAL A 97 11.11 1.07 -9.62
CA VAL A 97 10.80 2.25 -10.46
C VAL A 97 11.20 2.12 -11.93
N LYS A 98 11.68 0.93 -12.33
CA LYS A 98 12.09 0.63 -13.70
C LYS A 98 10.93 0.15 -14.57
N GLY A 99 10.84 0.67 -15.80
CA GLY A 99 9.93 0.23 -16.85
C GLY A 99 10.33 -1.12 -17.45
N ASP A 100 9.42 -1.74 -18.21
CA ASP A 100 9.72 -2.99 -18.95
C ASP A 100 10.77 -2.77 -20.06
N ASP A 101 11.00 -1.51 -20.47
CA ASP A 101 12.00 -1.07 -21.45
C ASP A 101 13.37 -0.75 -20.83
N GLY A 102 13.51 -0.85 -19.51
CA GLY A 102 14.77 -0.65 -18.80
C GLY A 102 15.01 0.78 -18.30
N HIS A 103 14.19 1.74 -18.70
CA HIS A 103 14.27 3.14 -18.27
C HIS A 103 13.66 3.36 -16.87
N VAL A 104 14.07 4.41 -16.17
CA VAL A 104 13.52 4.78 -14.86
C VAL A 104 12.40 5.81 -15.01
N TYR A 105 11.30 5.61 -14.27
CA TYR A 105 10.07 6.44 -14.40
C TYR A 105 9.64 7.13 -13.11
N ALA A 106 10.32 6.89 -11.99
CA ALA A 106 9.99 7.51 -10.72
C ALA A 106 11.21 7.64 -9.81
N VAL A 107 11.19 8.65 -8.93
CA VAL A 107 12.12 8.77 -7.81
C VAL A 107 11.39 8.29 -6.55
N PRO A 108 11.85 7.22 -5.86
CA PRO A 108 11.24 6.80 -4.61
C PRO A 108 11.35 7.90 -3.54
N THR A 109 10.23 8.27 -2.93
CA THR A 109 10.19 9.29 -1.86
C THR A 109 9.86 8.71 -0.49
N SER A 110 9.10 7.62 -0.46
CA SER A 110 8.74 6.92 0.77
C SER A 110 8.41 5.46 0.48
N TYR A 111 8.49 4.63 1.51
CA TYR A 111 7.95 3.29 1.53
C TYR A 111 7.37 3.04 2.91
N TYR A 112 6.42 2.11 3.01
CA TYR A 112 5.85 1.73 4.28
C TYR A 112 5.54 0.22 4.28
N PRO A 113 5.68 -0.45 5.42
CA PRO A 113 5.35 -1.86 5.52
C PRO A 113 3.84 -2.07 5.57
N TRP A 114 3.38 -3.14 4.95
CA TRP A 114 2.14 -3.81 5.36
C TRP A 114 2.44 -4.74 6.53
N ALA A 115 1.78 -4.52 7.66
CA ALA A 115 2.02 -5.25 8.89
C ALA A 115 0.74 -5.42 9.70
N ILE A 116 0.77 -6.36 10.63
CA ILE A 116 -0.24 -6.49 11.68
C ILE A 116 0.13 -5.51 12.79
N PHE A 117 -0.72 -4.52 13.02
CA PHE A 117 -0.57 -3.54 14.09
C PHE A 117 -1.35 -3.99 15.32
N TYR A 118 -0.84 -3.64 16.50
CA TYR A 118 -1.51 -3.90 17.77
C TYR A 118 -1.22 -2.80 18.79
N ARG A 119 -2.03 -2.75 19.85
CA ARG A 119 -1.84 -1.85 20.99
C ARG A 119 -1.06 -2.54 22.11
N LYS A 120 0.13 -2.03 22.44
CA LYS A 120 1.00 -2.60 23.49
C LYS A 120 0.31 -2.71 24.85
N ASP A 121 -0.50 -1.72 25.21
CA ASP A 121 -1.26 -1.71 26.47
C ASP A 121 -2.43 -2.70 26.46
N VAL A 122 -3.06 -2.94 25.31
CA VAL A 122 -4.07 -4.01 25.15
C VAL A 122 -3.43 -5.39 25.28
N PHE A 123 -2.28 -5.60 24.64
CA PHE A 123 -1.52 -6.86 24.77
C PHE A 123 -1.05 -7.10 26.21
N ALA A 124 -0.55 -6.08 26.89
CA ALA A 124 -0.13 -6.20 28.29
C ALA A 124 -1.33 -6.52 29.21
N ALA A 125 -2.47 -5.84 29.04
CA ALA A 125 -3.66 -6.07 29.84
C ALA A 125 -4.27 -7.47 29.63
N GLY A 126 -4.26 -7.97 28.40
CA GLY A 126 -4.74 -9.32 28.06
C GLY A 126 -3.71 -10.44 28.26
N ASN A 127 -2.48 -10.10 28.69
CA ASN A 127 -1.34 -11.04 28.74
C ASN A 127 -1.12 -11.77 27.40
N TYR A 128 -1.32 -11.07 26.28
CA TYR A 128 -1.17 -11.60 24.94
C TYR A 128 0.30 -11.64 24.52
N LYS A 129 0.66 -12.66 23.74
CA LYS A 129 1.99 -12.80 23.16
C LYS A 129 1.94 -12.54 21.66
N ILE A 130 3.01 -11.97 21.12
CA ILE A 130 3.17 -11.81 19.67
C ILE A 130 3.23 -13.21 19.06
N PRO A 131 2.32 -13.55 18.13
CA PRO A 131 2.28 -14.87 17.52
C PRO A 131 3.44 -15.04 16.55
N THR A 132 4.08 -16.20 16.56
CA THR A 132 5.28 -16.47 15.75
C THR A 132 4.99 -17.35 14.54
N ASN A 133 3.83 -18.00 14.54
CA ASN A 133 3.36 -18.86 13.47
C ASN A 133 1.83 -18.72 13.31
N TRP A 134 1.28 -19.44 12.33
CA TRP A 134 -0.13 -19.34 11.98
C TRP A 134 -1.08 -19.87 13.06
N ASP A 135 -0.70 -20.95 13.75
CA ASP A 135 -1.54 -21.53 14.79
C ASP A 135 -1.54 -20.68 16.06
N ASP A 136 -0.39 -20.08 16.42
CA ASP A 136 -0.31 -19.04 17.45
C ASP A 136 -1.22 -17.86 17.11
N PHE A 137 -1.22 -17.41 15.85
CA PHE A 137 -2.04 -16.27 15.41
C PHE A 137 -3.53 -16.56 15.55
N LYS A 138 -3.99 -17.75 15.12
CA LYS A 138 -5.39 -18.16 15.32
C LYS A 138 -5.75 -18.34 16.79
N ALA A 139 -4.85 -18.91 17.59
CA ALA A 139 -5.06 -19.08 19.02
C ALA A 139 -5.21 -17.73 19.73
N LEU A 140 -4.36 -16.75 19.37
CA LEU A 140 -4.48 -15.37 19.83
C LEU A 140 -5.83 -14.77 19.43
N CYS A 141 -6.25 -14.95 18.17
CA CYS A 141 -7.52 -14.42 17.70
C CYS A 141 -8.72 -15.02 18.46
N ALA A 142 -8.68 -16.34 18.72
CA ALA A 142 -9.70 -17.02 19.50
C ALA A 142 -9.75 -16.52 20.96
N GLN A 143 -8.59 -16.23 21.55
CA GLN A 143 -8.51 -15.67 22.90
C GLN A 143 -9.10 -14.25 22.96
N MET A 144 -8.66 -13.36 22.07
CA MET A 144 -9.19 -11.98 21.98
C MET A 144 -10.71 -11.95 21.81
N LYS A 145 -11.28 -12.89 21.06
CA LYS A 145 -12.73 -13.02 20.90
C LYS A 145 -13.44 -13.38 22.20
N LYS A 146 -12.85 -14.25 23.04
CA LYS A 146 -13.38 -14.57 24.38
C LYS A 146 -13.30 -13.36 25.32
N ASP A 147 -12.29 -12.52 25.11
CA ASP A 147 -12.06 -11.30 25.88
C ASP A 147 -12.87 -10.10 25.36
N ASN A 148 -13.88 -10.35 24.50
CA ASN A 148 -14.80 -9.36 23.91
C ASN A 148 -14.12 -8.29 23.03
N LEU A 149 -12.97 -8.61 22.43
CA LEU A 149 -12.35 -7.80 21.38
C LEU A 149 -12.71 -8.35 20.00
N THR A 150 -12.78 -7.47 19.01
CA THR A 150 -12.70 -7.86 17.60
C THR A 150 -11.24 -8.23 17.30
N PRO A 151 -10.87 -9.49 17.05
CA PRO A 151 -9.45 -9.84 16.99
C PRO A 151 -8.69 -9.20 15.83
N ILE A 152 -9.34 -9.06 14.67
CA ILE A 152 -8.74 -8.40 13.52
C ILE A 152 -9.70 -7.30 13.07
N ALA A 153 -9.29 -6.04 13.21
CA ALA A 153 -9.99 -4.87 12.67
C ALA A 153 -9.88 -4.83 11.14
N PHE A 154 -10.59 -5.74 10.48
CA PHE A 154 -10.64 -5.81 9.02
C PHE A 154 -11.78 -4.93 8.48
N ALA A 155 -11.53 -4.28 7.35
CA ALA A 155 -12.46 -3.40 6.65
C ALA A 155 -12.18 -3.47 5.15
N ASP A 156 -13.22 -3.45 4.32
CA ASP A 156 -13.07 -3.65 2.87
C ASP A 156 -14.05 -2.86 2.01
N LYS A 157 -14.67 -1.80 2.54
CA LYS A 157 -15.54 -0.91 1.73
C LYS A 157 -14.79 -0.30 0.53
N ASP A 158 -13.49 -0.07 0.69
CA ASP A 158 -12.61 0.50 -0.34
C ASP A 158 -12.08 -0.57 -1.33
N GLY A 159 -12.34 -1.86 -1.08
CA GLY A 159 -11.97 -3.02 -1.90
C GLY A 159 -10.47 -3.38 -1.96
N TRP A 160 -9.58 -2.39 -1.94
CA TRP A 160 -8.14 -2.63 -1.93
C TRP A 160 -7.60 -3.23 -0.61
N PRO A 161 -8.17 -3.00 0.60
CA PRO A 161 -7.60 -3.54 1.83
C PRO A 161 -7.53 -5.07 1.85
N ALA A 162 -8.55 -5.75 1.30
CA ALA A 162 -8.55 -7.21 1.15
C ALA A 162 -7.39 -7.72 0.28
N MET A 163 -7.00 -6.97 -0.76
CA MET A 163 -5.93 -7.37 -1.67
C MET A 163 -4.61 -7.58 -0.93
N GLY A 164 -4.28 -6.71 0.04
CA GLY A 164 -3.06 -6.89 0.85
C GLY A 164 -3.06 -8.15 1.72
N THR A 165 -4.24 -8.64 2.13
CA THR A 165 -4.35 -9.92 2.85
C THR A 165 -4.10 -11.10 1.91
N PHE A 166 -4.65 -11.05 0.68
CA PHE A 166 -4.32 -12.03 -0.35
C PHE A 166 -2.82 -12.04 -0.64
N ASP A 167 -2.21 -10.87 -0.83
CA ASP A 167 -0.81 -10.71 -1.17
C ASP A 167 0.09 -11.34 -0.12
N ILE A 168 -0.09 -11.00 1.16
CA ILE A 168 0.79 -11.50 2.22
C ILE A 168 0.66 -13.01 2.41
N LEU A 169 -0.55 -13.57 2.28
CA LEU A 169 -0.77 -15.02 2.35
C LEU A 169 -0.12 -15.72 1.16
N ASN A 170 -0.32 -15.22 -0.06
CA ASN A 170 0.29 -15.78 -1.25
C ASN A 170 1.82 -15.71 -1.21
N LEU A 171 2.39 -14.58 -0.76
CA LEU A 171 3.82 -14.41 -0.56
C LEU A 171 4.39 -15.41 0.45
N ARG A 172 3.70 -15.65 1.58
CA ARG A 172 4.15 -16.60 2.61
C ARG A 172 4.01 -18.06 2.18
N MET A 173 2.99 -18.39 1.39
CA MET A 173 2.70 -19.77 0.99
C MET A 173 3.41 -20.19 -0.29
N ASN A 174 3.49 -19.30 -1.28
CA ASN A 174 3.93 -19.62 -2.63
C ASN A 174 5.17 -18.82 -3.08
N GLY A 175 5.62 -17.83 -2.29
CA GLY A 175 6.82 -17.04 -2.58
C GLY A 175 6.60 -15.85 -3.52
N TYR A 176 7.60 -14.98 -3.58
CA TYR A 176 7.57 -13.73 -4.35
C TYR A 176 7.38 -13.97 -5.86
N ASP A 177 8.17 -14.87 -6.46
CA ASP A 177 8.14 -15.11 -7.90
C ASP A 177 6.78 -15.64 -8.38
N PHE A 178 6.14 -16.52 -7.60
CA PHE A 178 4.80 -16.99 -7.91
C PHE A 178 3.77 -15.86 -7.81
N HIS A 179 3.84 -15.04 -6.76
CA HIS A 179 2.94 -13.90 -6.57
C HIS A 179 3.05 -12.90 -7.73
N VAL A 180 4.27 -12.47 -8.07
CA VAL A 180 4.50 -11.55 -9.20
C VAL A 180 4.08 -12.17 -10.52
N GLY A 181 4.39 -13.45 -10.74
CA GLY A 181 3.96 -14.19 -11.93
C GLY A 181 2.44 -14.30 -12.03
N LEU A 182 1.73 -14.41 -10.92
CA LEU A 182 0.26 -14.40 -10.91
C LEU A 182 -0.30 -13.03 -11.28
N CYS A 183 0.21 -11.97 -10.66
CA CYS A 183 -0.22 -10.60 -10.95
C CYS A 183 0.12 -10.16 -12.37
N GLY A 184 1.21 -10.66 -12.94
CA GLY A 184 1.64 -10.38 -14.31
C GLY A 184 1.01 -11.28 -15.38
N GLY A 185 0.15 -12.23 -15.01
CA GLY A 185 -0.54 -13.13 -15.94
C GLY A 185 0.30 -14.31 -16.44
N GLN A 186 1.47 -14.57 -15.85
CA GLN A 186 2.29 -15.76 -16.12
C GLN A 186 1.81 -17.01 -15.38
N GLN A 187 1.06 -16.86 -14.28
CA GLN A 187 0.40 -17.94 -13.56
C GLN A 187 -1.12 -17.86 -13.72
N LYS A 188 -1.81 -19.00 -13.56
CA LYS A 188 -3.28 -19.05 -13.66
C LYS A 188 -3.92 -18.80 -12.31
N TRP A 189 -4.97 -17.97 -12.28
CA TRP A 189 -5.81 -17.81 -11.09
C TRP A 189 -6.56 -19.09 -10.67
N THR A 190 -6.70 -20.05 -11.60
CA THR A 190 -7.27 -21.38 -11.33
C THR A 190 -6.24 -22.40 -10.83
N ASP A 191 -4.98 -21.99 -10.61
CA ASP A 191 -3.96 -22.87 -10.05
C ASP A 191 -4.34 -23.31 -8.62
N PRO A 192 -4.20 -24.60 -8.26
CA PRO A 192 -4.49 -25.09 -6.91
C PRO A 192 -3.79 -24.32 -5.78
N LYS A 193 -2.61 -23.74 -6.04
CA LYS A 193 -1.90 -22.88 -5.08
C LYS A 193 -2.70 -21.64 -4.70
N VAL A 194 -3.41 -21.04 -5.66
CA VAL A 194 -4.28 -19.88 -5.43
C VAL A 194 -5.50 -20.29 -4.60
N ALA A 195 -6.13 -21.42 -4.93
CA ALA A 195 -7.23 -21.96 -4.13
C ALA A 195 -6.81 -22.24 -2.67
N ASN A 196 -5.58 -22.73 -2.46
CA ASN A 196 -5.05 -22.95 -1.12
C ASN A 196 -4.83 -21.66 -0.33
N VAL A 197 -4.48 -20.54 -0.98
CA VAL A 197 -4.43 -19.22 -0.33
C VAL A 197 -5.80 -18.82 0.19
N PHE A 198 -6.86 -18.98 -0.60
CA PHE A 198 -8.22 -18.67 -0.15
C PHE A 198 -8.71 -19.60 0.95
N LYS A 199 -8.37 -20.90 0.90
CA LYS A 199 -8.64 -21.84 2.02
C LYS A 199 -7.94 -21.38 3.29
N LYS A 200 -6.68 -20.95 3.19
CA LYS A 200 -5.92 -20.45 4.33
C LYS A 200 -6.53 -19.18 4.91
N TRP A 201 -6.95 -18.26 4.04
CA TRP A 201 -7.62 -17.04 4.43
C TRP A 201 -8.95 -17.31 5.13
N ALA A 202 -9.74 -18.28 4.65
CA ALA A 202 -11.00 -18.67 5.28
C ALA A 202 -10.86 -19.09 6.76
N GLU A 203 -9.68 -19.54 7.19
CA GLU A 203 -9.43 -19.88 8.60
C GLU A 203 -9.49 -18.67 9.55
N ILE A 204 -9.32 -17.44 9.04
CA ILE A 204 -9.29 -16.21 9.86
C ILE A 204 -10.49 -15.28 9.67
N THR A 205 -11.34 -15.52 8.66
CA THR A 205 -12.55 -14.72 8.44
C THR A 205 -13.54 -14.74 9.63
N PRO A 206 -13.64 -15.80 10.47
CA PRO A 206 -14.48 -15.78 11.67
C PRO A 206 -14.01 -14.81 12.77
N TYR A 207 -12.83 -14.21 12.61
CA TYR A 207 -12.24 -13.21 13.52
C TYR A 207 -12.39 -11.77 13.02
N TYR A 208 -13.10 -11.55 11.92
CA TYR A 208 -13.47 -10.22 11.44
C TYR A 208 -14.79 -9.76 12.08
N SER A 209 -15.02 -8.45 12.07
CA SER A 209 -16.36 -7.90 12.31
C SER A 209 -17.30 -8.32 11.17
N PRO A 210 -18.54 -8.77 11.44
CA PRO A 210 -19.53 -9.05 10.37
C PRO A 210 -19.81 -7.85 9.45
N ALA A 211 -19.53 -6.63 9.92
CA ALA A 211 -19.72 -5.40 9.16
C ALA A 211 -18.50 -5.02 8.29
N PHE A 212 -17.45 -5.85 8.21
CA PHE A 212 -16.18 -5.48 7.56
C PHE A 212 -16.34 -4.90 6.14
N ALA A 213 -17.25 -5.45 5.34
CA ALA A 213 -17.48 -5.00 3.96
C ALA A 213 -18.06 -3.58 3.86
N GLY A 214 -18.71 -3.08 4.92
CA GLY A 214 -19.29 -1.74 4.98
C GLY A 214 -18.40 -0.70 5.67
N LEU A 215 -17.24 -1.11 6.20
CA LEU A 215 -16.32 -0.23 6.92
C LEU A 215 -15.20 0.24 6.01
N THR A 216 -14.81 1.52 6.13
CA THR A 216 -13.56 2.02 5.54
C THR A 216 -12.36 1.55 6.37
N TRP A 217 -11.17 1.53 5.75
CA TRP A 217 -9.96 1.18 6.49
C TRP A 217 -9.68 2.15 7.66
N GLN A 218 -10.07 3.43 7.53
CA GLN A 218 -9.95 4.39 8.63
C GLN A 218 -10.86 4.01 9.80
N GLU A 219 -12.10 3.58 9.54
CA GLU A 219 -13.02 3.13 10.60
C GLU A 219 -12.49 1.88 11.31
N ALA A 220 -11.88 0.94 10.59
CA ALA A 220 -11.17 -0.19 11.21
C ALA A 220 -9.99 0.27 12.07
N ALA A 221 -9.15 1.18 11.58
CA ALA A 221 -8.02 1.71 12.34
C ALA A 221 -8.48 2.39 13.65
N GLN A 222 -9.61 3.10 13.63
CA GLN A 222 -10.21 3.69 14.83
C GLN A 222 -10.65 2.64 15.87
N GLN A 223 -11.04 1.42 15.46
CA GLN A 223 -11.37 0.34 16.41
C GLN A 223 -10.14 -0.08 17.22
N LEU A 224 -8.97 -0.17 16.56
CA LEU A 224 -7.70 -0.44 17.23
C LEU A 224 -7.32 0.71 18.19
N LEU A 225 -7.46 1.97 17.74
CA LEU A 225 -7.14 3.14 18.57
C LEU A 225 -8.03 3.23 19.82
N HIS A 226 -9.31 2.88 19.69
CA HIS A 226 -10.29 2.87 20.77
C HIS A 226 -10.32 1.57 21.58
N LYS A 227 -9.35 0.66 21.38
CA LYS A 227 -9.25 -0.62 22.12
C LYS A 227 -10.48 -1.52 21.98
N LYS A 228 -11.19 -1.41 20.85
CA LYS A 228 -12.32 -2.29 20.48
C LYS A 228 -11.85 -3.50 19.67
N ALA A 229 -10.65 -3.39 19.09
CA ALA A 229 -9.98 -4.48 18.39
C ALA A 229 -8.63 -4.81 19.03
N GLY A 230 -8.18 -6.04 18.81
CA GLY A 230 -6.91 -6.61 19.30
C GLY A 230 -5.67 -5.99 18.68
#